data_AF-A0A1Q5T7Y1-F1
#
_entry.id   AF-A0A1Q5T7Y1-F1
#
_cell.length_a   1.000
_cell.length_b   1.000
_cell.length_c   1.000
_cell.angle_alpha   90.00
_cell.angle_beta   90.00
_cell.angle_gamma   90.00
#
_symmetry.space_group_name_H-M   'P 1'
#
loop_
_entity.id
_entity.type
_entity.pdbx_description
1 polymer ?
#
loop_
_entity_poly.entity_id
_entity_poly.type
_entity_poly.pdbx_seq_one_letter_code
_entity_poly.pdbx_strand_id
1 'polypeptide(L)'
;MPSMTFQSDPPEQPGPRTRRSSKMSETSNEVRPWRAKNLERNRIFANKCRMKKKKNHKSMQALLNTETSKRDSLLSELGRLKDELWYLKNMIFEHANCEHQGINSELAKMTQRILESSSGQLKCPSLAFSTSTCSDGSIRGEPSGREHVTLPIGVVSYGASPEAIFEDSLGLATL
;
A
#
# COMPACT_ATOMS: atom_id res chain seq x y z
N MET A 1 52.72 -7.26 4.22
CA MET A 1 51.29 -7.49 3.98
C MET A 1 50.85 -8.64 4.90
N PRO A 2 50.21 -8.38 6.05
CA PRO A 2 49.78 -9.44 6.95
C PRO A 2 48.46 -10.09 6.47
N SER A 3 48.42 -11.42 6.56
CA SER A 3 47.31 -12.30 6.17
C SER A 3 46.20 -12.28 7.24
N MET A 4 44.98 -11.90 6.88
CA MET A 4 43.81 -11.95 7.76
C MET A 4 43.15 -13.33 7.65
N THR A 5 43.32 -14.17 8.67
CA THR A 5 42.54 -15.40 8.84
C THR A 5 41.16 -15.03 9.41
N PHE A 6 40.11 -15.25 8.62
CA PHE A 6 38.72 -15.18 9.08
C PHE A 6 38.39 -16.45 9.87
N GLN A 7 38.38 -16.35 11.19
CA GLN A 7 37.81 -17.37 12.06
C GLN A 7 36.30 -17.08 12.15
N SER A 8 35.46 -17.96 11.62
CA SER A 8 34.00 -17.86 11.76
C SER A 8 33.56 -18.61 13.03
N ASP A 9 33.02 -17.89 14.00
CA ASP A 9 32.39 -18.51 15.17
C ASP A 9 31.10 -19.25 14.79
N PRO A 10 30.81 -20.42 15.39
CA PRO A 10 29.61 -21.21 15.08
C PRO A 10 28.34 -20.55 15.63
N PRO A 11 27.17 -20.74 14.98
CA PRO A 11 25.92 -20.09 15.39
C PRO A 11 25.44 -20.63 16.74
N GLU A 12 25.34 -19.72 17.70
CA GLU A 12 24.85 -19.98 19.05
C GLU A 12 23.38 -20.45 18.99
N GLN A 13 23.15 -21.71 19.40
CA GLN A 13 21.82 -22.29 19.46
C GLN A 13 21.03 -21.64 20.61
N PRO A 14 19.79 -21.16 20.39
CA PRO A 14 18.99 -20.60 21.47
C PRO A 14 18.62 -21.73 22.45
N GLY A 15 19.13 -21.62 23.69
CA GLY A 15 18.95 -22.62 24.73
C GLY A 15 17.48 -22.92 25.09
N PRO A 16 17.22 -24.07 25.75
CA PRO A 16 15.86 -24.49 26.09
C PRO A 16 15.21 -23.49 27.05
N ARG A 17 14.12 -22.85 26.63
CA ARG A 17 13.29 -22.05 27.54
C ARG A 17 12.64 -22.97 28.56
N THR A 18 13.21 -23.06 29.76
CA THR A 18 12.61 -23.77 30.88
C THR A 18 11.29 -23.09 31.23
N ARG A 19 10.16 -23.75 30.92
CA ARG A 19 8.85 -23.36 31.47
C ARG A 19 8.94 -23.51 32.99
N ARG A 20 8.89 -22.40 33.71
CA ARG A 20 8.67 -22.39 35.17
C ARG A 20 7.40 -23.18 35.47
N SER A 21 7.56 -24.43 35.89
CA SER A 21 6.51 -25.22 36.50
C SER A 21 6.33 -24.67 37.91
N SER A 22 5.45 -23.68 38.07
CA SER A 22 5.01 -23.25 39.38
C SER A 22 4.13 -24.36 39.96
N LYS A 23 4.67 -24.99 41.01
CA LYS A 23 4.02 -25.76 42.08
C LYS A 23 2.48 -25.71 42.01
N MET A 24 1.87 -26.87 41.76
CA MET A 24 0.42 -27.08 41.83
C MET A 24 -0.08 -26.62 43.21
N SER A 25 -0.88 -25.56 43.25
CA SER A 25 -1.70 -25.21 44.41
C SER A 25 -3.02 -25.98 44.32
N GLU A 26 -3.47 -26.49 45.46
CA GLU A 26 -4.61 -27.39 45.66
C GLU A 26 -6.00 -26.75 45.40
N THR A 27 -6.13 -25.91 44.38
CA THR A 27 -7.42 -25.40 43.85
C THR A 27 -7.75 -26.02 42.48
N SER A 28 -7.21 -27.22 42.23
CA SER A 28 -7.13 -27.90 40.92
C SER A 28 -8.48 -28.13 40.23
N ASN A 29 -9.60 -28.20 40.96
CA ASN A 29 -10.89 -28.58 40.36
C ASN A 29 -11.65 -27.39 39.73
N GLU A 30 -11.59 -26.17 40.26
CA GLU A 30 -12.24 -24.98 39.67
C GLU A 30 -11.35 -24.23 38.67
N VAL A 31 -10.03 -24.29 38.85
CA VAL A 31 -9.06 -23.67 37.94
C VAL A 31 -9.11 -24.31 36.55
N ARG A 32 -9.45 -25.59 36.44
CA ARG A 32 -9.59 -26.32 35.16
C ARG A 32 -10.74 -25.77 34.29
N PRO A 33 -12.00 -25.65 34.78
CA PRO A 33 -13.09 -25.02 34.05
C PRO A 33 -12.82 -23.57 33.65
N TRP A 34 -12.28 -22.75 34.54
CA TRP A 34 -11.98 -21.35 34.23
C TRP A 34 -10.90 -21.22 33.15
N ARG A 35 -9.85 -22.05 33.24
CA ARG A 35 -8.80 -22.12 32.22
C ARG A 35 -9.36 -22.55 30.85
N ALA A 36 -10.25 -23.54 30.81
CA ALA A 36 -10.90 -23.96 29.57
C ALA A 36 -11.69 -22.82 28.92
N LYS A 37 -12.48 -22.06 29.71
CA LYS A 37 -13.20 -20.86 29.21
C LYS A 37 -12.25 -19.82 28.65
N ASN A 38 -11.10 -19.57 29.29
CA ASN A 38 -10.14 -18.59 28.80
C ASN A 38 -9.45 -19.04 27.50
N LEU A 39 -9.14 -20.33 27.38
CA LEU A 39 -8.59 -20.90 26.14
C LEU A 39 -9.59 -20.82 25.00
N GLU A 40 -10.88 -21.07 25.27
CA GLU A 40 -11.93 -20.94 24.26
C GLU A 40 -12.07 -19.49 23.79
N ARG A 41 -12.08 -18.52 24.71
CA ARG A 41 -12.05 -17.10 24.35
C ARG A 41 -10.82 -16.74 23.53
N ASN A 42 -9.64 -17.22 23.91
CA ASN A 42 -8.41 -16.97 23.17
C ASN A 42 -8.47 -17.57 21.76
N ARG A 43 -9.04 -18.77 21.60
CA ARG A 43 -9.30 -19.39 20.29
C ARG A 43 -10.15 -18.49 19.40
N ILE A 44 -11.25 -17.97 19.95
CA ILE A 44 -12.15 -17.05 19.25
C ILE A 44 -11.43 -15.75 18.88
N PHE A 45 -10.70 -15.14 19.82
CA PHE A 45 -9.95 -13.90 19.56
C PHE A 45 -8.83 -14.09 18.53
N ALA A 46 -8.11 -15.21 18.58
CA ALA A 46 -7.08 -15.54 17.60
C ALA A 46 -7.67 -15.70 16.20
N ASN A 47 -8.79 -16.41 16.07
CA ASN A 47 -9.52 -16.54 14.81
C ASN A 47 -10.01 -15.18 14.32
N LYS A 48 -10.61 -14.35 15.18
CA LYS A 48 -11.06 -13.00 14.82
C LYS A 48 -9.89 -12.11 14.36
N CYS A 49 -8.75 -12.17 15.04
CA CYS A 49 -7.54 -11.43 14.67
C CYS A 49 -7.02 -11.85 13.30
N ARG A 50 -6.90 -13.17 13.06
CA ARG A 50 -6.49 -13.74 11.77
C ARG A 50 -7.44 -13.33 10.64
N MET A 51 -8.76 -13.40 10.88
CA MET A 51 -9.78 -13.02 9.92
C MET A 51 -9.75 -11.52 9.63
N LYS A 52 -9.58 -10.66 10.64
CA LYS A 52 -9.44 -9.22 10.46
C LYS A 52 -8.20 -8.89 9.62
N LYS A 53 -7.06 -9.52 9.91
CA LYS A 53 -5.83 -9.35 9.12
C LYS A 53 -6.05 -9.77 7.67
N LYS A 54 -6.71 -10.92 7.44
CA LYS A 54 -7.04 -11.41 6.09
C LYS A 54 -7.97 -10.45 5.35
N LYS A 55 -9.02 -9.94 6.00
CA LYS A 55 -9.97 -8.97 5.40
C LYS A 55 -9.27 -7.66 5.05
N ASN A 56 -8.45 -7.13 5.96
CA ASN A 56 -7.70 -5.91 5.70
C ASN A 56 -6.73 -6.08 4.52
N HIS A 57 -5.97 -7.18 4.49
CA HIS A 57 -5.06 -7.46 3.38
C HIS A 57 -5.80 -7.57 2.04
N LYS A 58 -6.93 -8.31 2.00
CA LYS A 58 -7.78 -8.39 0.81
C LYS A 58 -8.33 -7.03 0.38
N SER A 59 -8.75 -6.19 1.33
CA SER A 59 -9.25 -4.85 1.05
C SER A 59 -8.17 -3.95 0.46
N MET A 60 -6.94 -4.02 0.97
CA MET A 60 -5.82 -3.26 0.43
C MET A 60 -5.45 -3.74 -0.97
N GLN A 61 -5.42 -5.05 -1.19
CA GLN A 61 -5.17 -5.62 -2.52
C GLN A 61 -6.26 -5.21 -3.52
N ALA A 62 -7.52 -5.25 -3.12
CA ALA A 62 -8.63 -4.79 -3.97
C ALA A 62 -8.49 -3.31 -4.35
N LEU A 63 -8.17 -2.45 -3.38
CA LEU A 63 -7.95 -1.03 -3.64
C LEU A 63 -6.80 -0.82 -4.62
N LEU A 64 -5.66 -1.47 -4.41
CA LEU A 64 -4.50 -1.39 -5.29
C LEU A 64 -4.86 -1.82 -6.72
N ASN A 65 -5.60 -2.92 -6.87
CA ASN A 65 -6.04 -3.39 -8.18
C ASN A 65 -6.95 -2.36 -8.86
N THR A 66 -7.92 -1.80 -8.14
CA THR A 66 -8.83 -0.79 -8.71
C THR A 66 -8.10 0.48 -9.15
N GLU A 67 -7.18 0.98 -8.33
CA GLU A 67 -6.41 2.18 -8.67
C GLU A 67 -5.42 1.92 -9.83
N THR A 68 -4.84 0.72 -9.88
CA THR A 68 -3.97 0.31 -11.00
C THR A 68 -4.77 0.24 -12.30
N SER A 69 -5.95 -0.37 -12.30
CA SER A 69 -6.84 -0.41 -13.47
C SER A 69 -7.25 0.99 -13.94
N LYS A 70 -7.58 1.90 -13.00
CA LYS A 70 -7.88 3.30 -13.34
C LYS A 70 -6.68 4.01 -13.97
N ARG A 71 -5.49 3.86 -13.38
CA ARG A 71 -4.25 4.41 -13.92
C ARG A 71 -3.99 3.92 -15.34
N ASP A 72 -4.12 2.61 -15.58
CA ASP A 72 -3.90 2.03 -16.90
C ASP A 72 -4.92 2.53 -17.93
N SER A 73 -6.20 2.66 -17.55
CA SER A 73 -7.23 3.24 -18.41
C SER A 73 -6.89 4.69 -18.80
N LEU A 74 -6.49 5.52 -17.84
CA LEU A 74 -6.13 6.91 -18.09
C LEU A 74 -4.88 7.04 -18.96
N LEU A 75 -3.88 6.18 -18.75
CA LEU A 75 -2.67 6.16 -19.60
C LEU A 75 -2.98 5.71 -21.02
N SER A 76 -3.90 4.75 -21.19
CA SER A 76 -4.38 4.34 -22.52
C SER A 76 -5.09 5.49 -23.23
N GLU A 77 -5.95 6.23 -22.54
CA GLU A 77 -6.65 7.38 -23.11
C GLU A 77 -5.68 8.53 -23.46
N LEU A 78 -4.71 8.80 -22.58
CA LEU A 78 -3.65 9.76 -22.83
C LEU A 78 -2.80 9.35 -24.05
N GLY A 79 -2.50 8.06 -24.20
CA GLY A 79 -1.83 7.53 -25.39
C GLY A 79 -2.64 7.82 -26.65
N ARG A 80 -3.92 7.46 -26.66
CA ARG A 80 -4.84 7.70 -27.79
C ARG A 80 -4.91 9.18 -28.18
N LEU A 81 -5.03 10.08 -27.21
CA LEU A 81 -5.09 11.53 -27.46
C LEU A 81 -3.76 12.07 -28.00
N LYS A 82 -2.63 11.53 -27.54
CA LYS A 82 -1.32 11.91 -28.07
C LYS A 82 -1.15 11.44 -29.51
N ASP A 83 -1.62 10.26 -29.85
CA ASP A 83 -1.60 9.74 -31.22
C ASP A 83 -2.48 10.60 -32.15
N GLU A 84 -3.67 10.98 -31.69
CA GLU A 84 -4.57 11.89 -32.42
C GLU A 84 -3.93 13.27 -32.64
N LEU A 85 -3.29 13.83 -31.60
CA LEU A 85 -2.55 15.09 -31.71
C LEU A 85 -1.40 14.97 -32.71
N TRP A 86 -0.65 13.87 -32.68
CA TRP A 86 0.44 13.63 -33.62
C TRP A 86 -0.06 13.51 -35.04
N TYR A 87 -1.16 12.78 -35.26
CA TYR A 87 -1.80 12.65 -36.56
C TYR A 87 -2.21 14.03 -37.12
N LEU A 88 -2.90 14.85 -36.33
CA LEU A 88 -3.31 16.20 -36.74
C LEU A 88 -2.11 17.11 -37.03
N LYS A 89 -1.07 17.06 -36.20
CA LYS A 89 0.17 17.82 -36.46
C LYS A 89 0.84 17.37 -37.75
N ASN A 90 0.88 16.07 -38.02
CA ASN A 90 1.45 15.54 -39.25
C ASN A 90 0.71 16.06 -40.48
N MET A 91 -0.63 16.07 -40.44
CA MET A 91 -1.45 16.65 -41.52
C MET A 91 -1.12 18.13 -41.77
N ILE A 92 -0.89 18.93 -40.71
CA ILE A 92 -0.49 20.33 -40.87
C ILE A 92 0.91 20.44 -41.51
N PHE A 93 1.85 19.57 -41.10
CA PHE A 93 3.20 19.57 -41.66
C PHE A 93 3.25 19.11 -43.12
N GLU A 94 2.35 18.23 -43.57
CA GLU A 94 2.22 17.85 -44.98
C GLU A 94 1.92 19.08 -45.87
N HIS A 95 1.33 20.14 -45.31
CA HIS A 95 1.05 21.41 -46.00
C HIS A 95 2.13 22.47 -45.86
N ALA A 96 3.31 22.15 -45.29
CA ALA A 96 4.38 23.13 -45.07
C ALA A 96 4.92 23.79 -46.36
N ASN A 97 4.73 23.15 -47.52
CA ASN A 97 5.14 23.67 -48.82
C ASN A 97 3.99 24.30 -49.62
N CYS A 98 2.79 24.41 -49.05
CA CYS A 98 1.68 25.08 -49.71
C CYS A 98 1.87 26.61 -49.65
N GLU A 99 1.43 27.34 -50.68
CA GLU A 99 1.46 28.82 -50.72
C GLU A 99 0.40 29.49 -49.83
N HIS A 100 -0.16 28.74 -48.87
CA HIS A 100 -1.13 29.27 -47.93
C HIS A 100 -0.42 29.99 -46.78
N GLN A 101 -0.40 31.32 -46.87
CA GLN A 101 0.23 32.21 -45.89
C GLN A 101 -0.23 31.94 -44.44
N GLY A 102 -1.50 31.57 -44.24
CA GLY A 102 -2.03 31.22 -42.92
C GLY A 102 -1.33 30.02 -42.29
N ILE A 103 -1.16 28.92 -43.04
CA ILE A 103 -0.50 27.70 -42.55
C ILE A 103 0.97 27.98 -42.22
N ASN A 104 1.67 28.69 -43.11
CA ASN A 104 3.08 29.05 -42.90
C ASN A 104 3.28 29.96 -41.68
N SER A 105 2.34 30.87 -41.42
CA SER A 105 2.37 31.71 -40.22
C SER A 105 2.19 30.91 -38.93
N GLU A 106 1.31 29.89 -38.93
CA GLU A 106 1.11 29.02 -37.77
C GLU A 106 2.31 28.10 -37.53
N LEU A 107 2.92 27.57 -38.60
CA LEU A 107 4.16 26.80 -38.51
C LEU A 107 5.30 27.63 -37.90
N ALA A 108 5.46 28.89 -38.31
CA ALA A 108 6.44 29.80 -37.73
C ALA A 108 6.18 30.10 -36.23
N LYS A 109 4.92 30.28 -35.83
CA LYS A 109 4.56 30.43 -34.40
C LYS A 109 4.86 29.14 -33.61
N MET A 110 4.61 27.97 -34.18
CA MET A 110 4.90 26.69 -33.54
C MET A 110 6.40 26.51 -33.29
N THR A 111 7.25 26.80 -34.29
CA THR A 111 8.70 26.69 -34.16
C THR A 111 9.26 27.68 -33.14
N GLN A 112 8.75 28.92 -33.12
CA GLN A 112 9.12 29.91 -32.11
C GLN A 112 8.82 29.42 -30.68
N ARG A 113 7.61 28.88 -30.44
CA ARG A 113 7.25 28.33 -29.12
C ARG A 113 8.17 27.19 -28.69
N ILE A 114 8.58 26.32 -29.61
CA ILE A 114 9.52 25.22 -29.31
C ILE A 114 10.89 25.80 -28.93
N LEU A 115 11.39 26.80 -29.65
CA LEU A 115 12.66 27.47 -29.36
C LEU A 115 12.62 28.14 -27.98
N GLU A 116 11.58 28.90 -27.68
CA GLU A 116 11.36 29.57 -26.38
C GLU A 116 11.25 28.56 -25.21
N SER A 117 10.56 27.45 -25.43
CA SER A 117 10.41 26.38 -24.44
C SER A 117 11.71 25.62 -24.21
N SER A 118 12.59 25.53 -25.21
CA SER A 118 13.89 24.86 -25.08
C SER A 118 14.92 25.68 -24.29
N SER A 119 14.77 27.02 -24.24
CA SER A 119 15.63 27.92 -23.48
C SER A 119 15.32 28.00 -21.98
N GLY A 120 14.18 27.45 -21.53
CA GLY A 120 13.75 27.47 -20.13
C GLY A 120 13.51 26.06 -19.59
N GLN A 121 14.55 25.45 -19.02
CA GLN A 121 14.54 24.31 -18.09
C GLN A 121 13.30 23.39 -18.15
N LEU A 122 13.46 22.23 -18.79
CA LEU A 122 12.53 21.10 -18.74
C LEU A 122 12.27 20.69 -17.28
N LYS A 123 11.25 21.28 -16.66
CA LYS A 123 10.65 20.75 -15.44
C LYS A 123 9.63 19.72 -15.87
N CYS A 124 10.14 18.59 -16.35
CA CYS A 124 9.39 17.36 -16.24
C CYS A 124 8.99 17.26 -14.76
N PRO A 125 7.70 17.14 -14.41
CA PRO A 125 7.37 16.52 -13.14
C PRO A 125 7.84 15.09 -13.32
N SER A 126 9.12 14.84 -13.03
CA SER A 126 9.57 13.49 -12.75
C SER A 126 8.65 13.06 -11.64
N LEU A 127 7.68 12.21 -11.97
CA LEU A 127 7.04 11.36 -10.99
C LEU A 127 8.19 10.45 -10.53
N ALA A 128 9.05 10.99 -9.67
CA ALA A 128 9.96 10.22 -8.88
C ALA A 128 9.04 9.45 -7.94
N PHE A 129 8.50 8.35 -8.47
CA PHE A 129 7.99 7.29 -7.65
C PHE A 129 9.19 6.84 -6.85
N SER A 130 9.30 7.38 -5.64
CA SER A 130 10.19 6.90 -4.61
C SER A 130 9.96 5.40 -4.55
N THR A 131 10.86 4.66 -5.19
CA THR A 131 10.92 3.22 -5.07
C THR A 131 11.39 3.02 -3.65
N SER A 132 10.44 2.97 -2.72
CA SER A 132 10.72 2.61 -1.35
C SER A 132 11.31 1.21 -1.41
N THR A 133 12.61 1.13 -1.13
CA THR A 133 13.28 -0.09 -0.73
C THR A 133 12.41 -0.79 0.30
N CYS A 134 11.74 -1.87 -0.11
CA CYS A 134 11.08 -2.78 0.81
C CYS A 134 12.20 -3.51 1.55
N SER A 135 12.61 -2.94 2.68
CA SER A 135 13.47 -3.65 3.61
C SER A 135 12.72 -4.88 4.12
N ASP A 136 13.40 -6.00 3.88
CA ASP A 136 13.09 -7.37 4.25
C ASP A 136 12.68 -7.50 5.73
N GLY A 137 11.76 -8.42 5.97
CA GLY A 137 11.04 -8.55 7.22
C GLY A 137 11.94 -9.03 8.36
N SER A 138 11.80 -8.38 9.52
CA SER A 138 12.12 -9.02 10.80
C SER A 138 11.05 -8.66 11.83
N ILE A 139 10.05 -9.52 11.93
CA ILE A 139 9.13 -9.53 13.06
C ILE A 139 9.88 -10.15 14.25
N ARG A 140 10.28 -9.31 15.20
CA ARG A 140 10.44 -9.69 16.60
C ARG A 140 9.67 -8.68 17.44
N GLY A 141 8.56 -9.14 18.03
CA GLY A 141 7.73 -8.33 18.92
C GLY A 141 8.31 -8.25 20.33
N GLU A 142 7.83 -7.23 21.06
CA GLU A 142 7.47 -7.14 22.50
C GLU A 142 7.64 -5.69 23.03
N PRO A 143 7.05 -5.28 24.18
CA PRO A 143 5.96 -4.29 24.19
C PRO A 143 6.25 -3.04 25.05
N SER A 144 5.20 -2.23 25.22
CA SER A 144 4.97 -1.22 26.27
C SER A 144 5.36 0.23 25.94
N GLY A 145 4.41 1.14 26.11
CA GLY A 145 4.59 2.58 25.94
C GLY A 145 3.26 3.29 25.72
N ARG A 146 2.56 3.56 26.81
CA ARG A 146 1.31 4.30 26.85
C ARG A 146 1.65 5.79 26.73
N GLU A 147 1.39 6.42 25.58
CA GLU A 147 1.31 7.89 25.50
C GLU A 147 0.06 8.32 24.74
N HIS A 148 -0.67 9.21 25.42
CA HIS A 148 -1.92 9.79 24.99
C HIS A 148 -1.59 11.09 24.26
N VAL A 149 -1.49 11.03 22.92
CA VAL A 149 -1.32 12.23 22.11
C VAL A 149 -2.67 12.57 21.50
N THR A 150 -3.37 13.49 22.16
CA THR A 150 -4.53 14.19 21.61
C THR A 150 -4.03 15.11 20.49
N LEU A 151 -4.41 14.85 19.24
CA LEU A 151 -4.26 15.80 18.13
C LEU A 151 -5.61 16.14 17.51
N PRO A 152 -5.80 17.40 17.09
CA PRO A 152 -7.11 17.96 16.81
C PRO A 152 -7.77 17.35 15.58
N ILE A 153 -9.06 17.11 15.74
CA ILE A 153 -10.01 16.66 14.73
C ILE A 153 -10.09 17.72 13.62
N GLY A 154 -9.45 17.44 12.48
CA GLY A 154 -9.75 18.08 11.21
C GLY A 154 -11.01 17.47 10.63
N VAL A 155 -12.13 18.19 10.72
CA VAL A 155 -13.40 17.80 10.11
C VAL A 155 -13.25 17.94 8.59
N VAL A 156 -13.19 16.80 7.88
CA VAL A 156 -13.51 16.76 6.45
C VAL A 156 -14.78 15.94 6.31
N SER A 157 -15.88 16.68 6.21
CA SER A 157 -17.21 16.18 5.92
C SER A 157 -17.30 15.79 4.45
N TYR A 158 -17.55 14.51 4.17
CA TYR A 158 -18.27 14.11 2.97
C TYR A 158 -19.20 12.95 3.29
N GLY A 159 -20.50 13.25 3.20
CA GLY A 159 -21.51 12.32 2.67
C GLY A 159 -22.02 11.25 3.63
N ALA A 160 -23.25 11.44 4.07
CA ALA A 160 -24.04 10.49 4.83
C ALA A 160 -24.28 9.15 4.08
N SER A 161 -24.37 8.09 4.89
CA SER A 161 -25.00 6.77 4.66
C SER A 161 -26.44 6.87 4.10
N PRO A 162 -27.11 5.80 3.60
CA PRO A 162 -27.26 4.49 4.26
C PRO A 162 -27.15 3.28 3.31
N GLU A 163 -26.84 2.08 3.79
CA GLU A 163 -27.82 1.00 3.93
C GLU A 163 -27.16 -0.27 4.49
N ALA A 164 -27.99 -1.10 5.10
CA ALA A 164 -27.70 -2.23 5.97
C ALA A 164 -26.73 -3.30 5.43
N ILE A 165 -26.02 -3.97 6.35
CA ILE A 165 -26.19 -5.41 6.67
C ILE A 165 -25.56 -5.60 8.05
N PHE A 166 -26.41 -5.52 9.06
CA PHE A 166 -26.20 -6.15 10.35
C PHE A 166 -26.87 -7.50 10.21
N GLU A 167 -26.13 -8.56 9.86
CA GLU A 167 -26.68 -9.91 9.94
C GLU A 167 -25.77 -10.80 10.78
N ASP A 168 -26.40 -11.11 11.90
CA ASP A 168 -26.23 -12.16 12.86
C ASP A 168 -25.75 -13.50 12.27
N SER A 169 -24.82 -14.14 12.97
CA SER A 169 -24.74 -15.60 12.92
C SER A 169 -24.01 -16.11 14.16
N LEU A 170 -24.65 -15.89 15.31
CA LEU A 170 -24.47 -16.78 16.45
C LEU A 170 -25.22 -18.09 16.17
N GLY A 171 -24.53 -19.03 15.54
CA GLY A 171 -24.92 -20.44 15.53
C GLY A 171 -24.68 -21.08 16.90
N LEU A 172 -25.52 -20.75 17.89
CA LEU A 172 -25.67 -21.52 19.12
C LEU A 172 -26.45 -22.79 18.80
N ALA A 173 -25.75 -23.88 18.50
CA ALA A 173 -26.32 -25.22 18.59
C ALA A 173 -26.17 -25.69 20.04
N THR A 174 -27.21 -25.46 20.82
CA THR A 174 -27.52 -26.20 22.04
C THR A 174 -27.89 -27.63 21.62
N LEU A 175 -27.12 -28.62 22.03
CA LEU A 175 -27.55 -29.97 22.46
C LEU A 175 -26.40 -30.64 23.21
#